data_AF-A0A7Y7TI81-F1
#
_entry.id   AF-A0A7Y7TI81-F1
#
_cell.length_a   1.000
_cell.length_b   1.000
_cell.length_c   1.000
_cell.angle_alpha   90.00
_cell.angle_beta   90.00
_cell.angle_gamma   90.00
#
_symmetry.space_group_name_H-M   'P 1'
#
loop_
_entity.id
_entity.type
_entity.pdbx_description
1 polymer ?
#
loop_
_entity_poly.entity_id
_entity_poly.type
_entity_poly.pdbx_seq_one_letter_code
_entity_poly.pdbx_strand_id
1 'polypeptide(L)'
;MKAEIKELQKLKGVGEVLSRRLVEAGCDTFAKIVAAGEDGLKKIQGVNPKLVGAIIAQAVEMAGEILEENHKSKTEKIGELKQRVVCLRCQVQKVAFSVRDRFMDQVRGKNGKKVEQELVKMISTLEMVEAKLDDARMKRAGKVLTKAEKCLGDLTGAGIKNVGRGLKKARKSLKDVYA
;
A
#
# COMPACT_ATOMS: atom_id res chain seq x y z
N MET A 1 -6.73 22.34 2.56
CA MET A 1 -7.61 23.35 3.20
C MET A 1 -8.92 22.80 3.77
N LYS A 2 -9.94 22.39 2.99
CA LYS A 2 -11.23 21.93 3.59
C LYS A 2 -11.11 20.66 4.46
N ALA A 3 -10.15 19.78 4.17
CA ALA A 3 -9.91 18.58 4.96
C ALA A 3 -9.25 18.91 6.31
N GLU A 4 -8.16 19.69 6.30
CA GLU A 4 -7.49 20.15 7.53
C GLU A 4 -8.45 20.90 8.47
N ILE A 5 -9.29 21.79 7.93
CA ILE A 5 -10.28 22.54 8.71
C ILE A 5 -11.27 21.59 9.40
N LYS A 6 -11.71 20.52 8.73
CA LYS A 6 -12.63 19.53 9.31
C LYS A 6 -11.96 18.64 10.35
N GLU A 7 -10.68 18.36 10.18
CA GLU A 7 -9.91 17.60 11.16
C GLU A 7 -9.72 18.41 12.44
N LEU A 8 -9.32 19.68 12.33
CA LEU A 8 -9.14 20.56 13.48
C LEU A 8 -10.45 20.84 14.25
N GLN A 9 -11.60 20.82 13.57
CA GLN A 9 -12.92 20.93 14.20
C GLN A 9 -13.28 19.78 15.14
N LYS A 10 -12.55 18.65 15.10
CA LYS A 10 -12.76 17.54 16.04
C LYS A 10 -12.31 17.89 17.46
N LEU A 11 -11.46 18.91 17.63
CA LEU A 11 -11.01 19.38 18.95
C LEU A 11 -12.12 20.18 19.63
N LYS A 12 -12.40 19.84 20.89
CA LYS A 12 -13.43 20.54 21.66
C LYS A 12 -12.96 21.96 21.94
N GLY A 13 -13.74 22.95 21.48
CA GLY A 13 -13.42 24.37 21.59
C GLY A 13 -12.75 24.96 20.35
N VAL A 14 -12.48 24.16 19.30
CA VAL A 14 -11.99 24.65 18.01
C VAL A 14 -13.13 24.64 16.98
N GLY A 15 -13.73 25.81 16.76
CA GLY A 15 -14.76 25.99 15.72
C GLY A 15 -14.17 26.18 14.32
N GLU A 16 -15.03 26.33 13.30
CA GLU A 16 -14.62 26.53 11.91
C GLU A 16 -13.73 27.77 11.72
N VAL A 17 -14.04 28.86 12.42
CA VAL A 17 -13.28 30.12 12.37
C VAL A 17 -11.89 29.96 12.98
N LEU A 18 -11.77 29.26 14.11
CA LEU A 18 -10.48 28.98 14.76
C LEU A 18 -9.65 28.00 13.94
N SER A 19 -10.28 26.98 13.37
CA SER A 19 -9.62 26.02 12.47
C SER A 19 -8.99 26.71 11.27
N ARG A 20 -9.68 27.68 10.67
CA ARG A 20 -9.15 28.47 9.55
C ARG A 20 -7.94 29.30 9.97
N ARG A 21 -8.02 29.98 11.12
CA ARG A 21 -6.91 30.78 11.67
C ARG A 21 -5.71 29.92 12.06
N LEU A 22 -5.93 28.71 12.57
CA LEU A 22 -4.88 27.74 12.85
C LEU A 22 -4.15 27.33 11.57
N VAL A 23 -4.89 27.04 10.50
CA VAL A 23 -4.29 26.73 9.19
C VAL A 23 -3.52 27.94 8.63
N GLU A 24 -4.05 29.15 8.76
CA GLU A 24 -3.36 30.40 8.36
C GLU A 24 -2.09 30.66 9.17
N ALA A 25 -2.06 30.25 10.45
CA ALA A 25 -0.90 30.30 11.31
C ALA A 25 0.10 29.14 11.08
N GLY A 26 -0.14 28.28 10.07
CA GLY A 26 0.72 27.13 9.76
C GLY A 26 0.55 25.92 10.70
N CYS A 27 -0.52 25.89 11.49
CA CYS A 27 -0.92 24.78 12.35
C CYS A 27 -2.00 23.93 11.66
N ASP A 28 -1.68 23.39 10.50
CA ASP A 28 -2.56 22.58 9.65
C ASP A 28 -2.76 21.14 10.13
N THR A 29 -2.08 20.70 11.19
CA THR A 29 -2.16 19.32 11.72
C THR A 29 -2.05 19.30 13.24
N PHE A 30 -2.64 18.29 13.90
CA PHE A 30 -2.52 18.10 15.36
C PHE A 30 -1.07 18.10 15.85
N ALA A 31 -0.15 17.45 15.11
CA ALA A 31 1.28 17.45 15.44
C ALA A 31 1.90 18.87 15.43
N LYS A 32 1.45 19.74 14.51
CA LYS A 32 1.92 21.13 14.42
C LYS A 32 1.32 21.99 15.53
N ILE A 33 0.10 21.69 15.98
CA ILE A 33 -0.53 22.31 17.16
C ILE A 33 0.25 21.95 18.43
N VAL A 34 0.62 20.68 18.58
CA VAL A 34 1.44 20.22 19.72
C VAL A 34 2.82 20.88 19.67
N ALA A 35 3.45 20.97 18.50
CA ALA A 35 4.75 21.61 18.32
C ALA A 35 4.72 23.13 18.55
N ALA A 36 3.62 23.80 18.21
CA ALA A 36 3.42 25.22 18.48
C ALA A 36 3.30 25.51 20.00
N GLY A 37 2.88 24.53 20.79
CA GLY A 37 2.77 24.62 22.24
C GLY A 37 1.81 25.72 22.70
N GLU A 38 1.83 26.01 24.00
CA GLU A 38 0.94 27.02 24.57
C GLU A 38 1.22 28.43 24.05
N ASP A 39 2.49 28.78 23.90
CA ASP A 39 2.91 30.12 23.46
C ASP A 39 2.57 30.40 21.99
N GLY A 40 2.58 29.38 21.14
CA GLY A 40 2.14 29.50 19.75
C GLY A 40 0.63 29.67 19.64
N LEU A 41 -0.15 28.91 20.42
CA LEU A 41 -1.62 28.98 20.41
C LEU A 41 -2.15 30.27 21.06
N LYS A 42 -1.51 30.79 22.10
CA LYS A 42 -1.87 32.06 22.75
C LYS A 42 -1.70 33.27 21.83
N LYS A 43 -0.81 33.19 20.82
CA LYS A 43 -0.61 34.24 19.81
C LYS A 43 -1.71 34.28 18.75
N ILE A 44 -2.54 33.24 18.65
CA ILE A 44 -3.59 33.13 17.63
C ILE A 44 -4.85 33.85 18.11
N GLN A 45 -5.33 34.78 17.29
CA GLN A 45 -6.45 35.64 17.65
C GLN A 45 -7.74 34.83 17.83
N GLY A 46 -8.37 34.95 19.01
CA GLY A 46 -9.64 34.30 19.35
C GLY A 46 -9.52 32.95 20.07
N VAL A 47 -8.31 32.47 20.34
CA VAL A 47 -8.09 31.28 21.18
C VAL A 47 -8.31 31.65 22.65
N ASN A 48 -9.10 30.87 23.37
CA ASN A 48 -9.30 31.08 24.81
C ASN A 48 -8.08 30.52 25.58
N PRO A 49 -7.30 31.36 26.30
CA PRO A 49 -6.08 30.93 26.99
C PRO A 49 -6.31 29.84 28.04
N LYS A 50 -7.52 29.76 28.63
CA LYS A 50 -7.87 28.69 29.59
C LYS A 50 -8.08 27.33 28.93
N LEU A 51 -8.43 27.31 27.65
CA LEU A 51 -8.69 26.09 26.88
C LEU A 51 -7.44 25.60 26.12
N VAL A 52 -6.38 26.40 26.04
CA VAL A 52 -5.15 26.05 25.30
C VAL A 52 -4.56 24.72 25.78
N GLY A 53 -4.42 24.54 27.10
CA GLY A 53 -3.89 23.29 27.66
C GLY A 53 -4.75 22.07 27.32
N ALA A 54 -6.09 22.23 27.36
CA ALA A 54 -7.02 21.16 26.99
C ALA A 54 -6.98 20.84 25.48
N ILE A 55 -6.81 21.85 24.63
CA ILE A 55 -6.69 21.69 23.17
C ILE A 55 -5.38 20.98 22.83
N ILE A 56 -4.26 21.30 23.49
CA ILE A 56 -2.98 20.62 23.28
C ILE A 56 -3.07 19.17 23.74
N ALA A 57 -3.62 18.91 24.94
CA ALA A 57 -3.80 17.55 25.43
C ALA A 57 -4.63 16.68 24.46
N GLN A 58 -5.74 17.23 23.95
CA GLN A 58 -6.54 16.55 22.92
C GLN A 58 -5.78 16.38 21.60
N ALA A 59 -5.01 17.39 21.17
CA ALA A 59 -4.20 17.28 19.97
C ALA A 59 -3.10 16.22 20.10
N VAL A 60 -2.54 16.01 21.31
CA VAL A 60 -1.59 14.92 21.60
C VAL A 60 -2.29 13.56 21.48
N GLU A 61 -3.43 13.38 22.14
CA GLU A 61 -4.21 12.12 22.05
C GLU A 61 -4.60 11.82 20.61
N MET A 62 -5.20 12.78 19.91
CA MET A 62 -5.63 12.60 18.53
C MET A 62 -4.45 12.40 17.58
N ALA A 63 -3.30 13.06 17.79
CA ALA A 63 -2.11 12.80 17.00
C ALA A 63 -1.59 11.37 17.25
N GLY A 64 -1.63 10.89 18.49
CA GLY A 64 -1.29 9.51 18.84
C GLY A 64 -2.23 8.49 18.18
N GLU A 65 -3.53 8.70 18.30
CA GLU A 65 -4.55 7.85 17.69
C GLU A 65 -4.46 7.84 16.16
N ILE A 66 -4.24 8.99 15.52
CA ILE A 66 -4.09 9.06 14.07
C ILE A 66 -2.81 8.38 13.61
N LEU A 67 -1.71 8.49 14.37
CA LEU A 67 -0.48 7.76 14.08
C LEU A 67 -0.70 6.26 14.25
N GLU A 68 -1.36 5.82 15.32
CA GLU A 68 -1.69 4.41 15.54
C GLU A 68 -2.65 3.85 14.49
N GLU A 69 -3.71 4.57 14.15
CA GLU A 69 -4.69 4.17 13.14
C GLU A 69 -4.04 4.12 11.76
N ASN A 70 -3.17 5.10 11.42
CA ASN A 70 -2.41 5.05 10.18
C ASN A 70 -1.39 3.91 10.16
N HIS A 71 -0.75 3.60 11.29
CA HIS A 71 0.17 2.47 11.41
C HIS A 71 -0.58 1.14 11.30
N LYS A 72 -1.72 0.98 11.98
CA LYS A 72 -2.61 -0.19 11.87
C LYS A 72 -3.10 -0.34 10.44
N SER A 73 -3.65 0.71 9.83
CA SER A 73 -4.10 0.73 8.44
C SER A 73 -2.99 0.41 7.45
N LYS A 74 -1.77 0.94 7.66
CA LYS A 74 -0.61 0.62 6.83
C LYS A 74 -0.20 -0.84 6.98
N THR A 75 -0.19 -1.36 8.20
CA THR A 75 0.17 -2.75 8.51
C THR A 75 -0.85 -3.72 7.92
N GLU A 76 -2.13 -3.44 8.06
CA GLU A 76 -3.23 -4.19 7.45
C GLU A 76 -3.12 -4.21 5.92
N LYS A 77 -2.92 -3.05 5.29
CA LYS A 77 -2.73 -2.95 3.83
C LYS A 77 -1.50 -3.72 3.34
N ILE A 78 -0.40 -3.70 4.09
CA ILE A 78 0.78 -4.52 3.78
C ILE A 78 0.45 -6.00 3.93
N GLY A 79 -0.29 -6.38 4.98
CA GLY A 79 -0.78 -7.74 5.19
C GLY A 79 -1.64 -8.24 4.03
N GLU A 80 -2.60 -7.44 3.55
CA GLU A 80 -3.41 -7.76 2.37
C GLU A 80 -2.55 -7.95 1.11
N LEU A 81 -1.55 -7.08 0.90
CA LEU A 81 -0.63 -7.20 -0.24
C LEU A 81 0.21 -8.48 -0.15
N LYS A 82 0.71 -8.83 1.03
CA LYS A 82 1.43 -10.09 1.28
C LYS A 82 0.53 -11.30 0.99
N GLN A 83 -0.72 -11.26 1.46
CA GLN A 83 -1.69 -12.31 1.17
C GLN A 83 -1.97 -12.45 -0.33
N ARG A 84 -2.08 -11.35 -1.08
CA ARG A 84 -2.19 -11.39 -2.55
C ARG A 84 -0.98 -12.01 -3.22
N VAL A 85 0.24 -11.70 -2.76
CA VAL A 85 1.46 -12.35 -3.26
C VAL A 85 1.42 -13.86 -3.04
N VAL A 86 0.99 -14.32 -1.86
CA VAL A 86 0.81 -15.75 -1.57
C VAL A 86 -0.23 -16.38 -2.49
N CYS A 87 -1.39 -15.74 -2.68
CA CYS A 87 -2.40 -16.21 -3.63
C CYS A 87 -1.84 -16.30 -5.06
N LEU A 88 -1.02 -15.34 -5.46
CA LEU A 88 -0.37 -15.30 -6.77
C LEU A 88 0.63 -16.44 -6.95
N ARG A 89 1.41 -16.77 -5.91
CA ARG A 89 2.29 -17.96 -5.91
C ARG A 89 1.50 -19.25 -6.11
N CYS A 90 0.38 -19.41 -5.40
CA CYS A 90 -0.52 -20.55 -5.59
C CYS A 90 -1.07 -20.61 -7.02
N GLN A 91 -1.44 -19.48 -7.64
CA GLN A 91 -1.87 -19.45 -9.04
C GLN A 91 -0.76 -19.86 -10.00
N VAL A 92 0.46 -19.38 -9.81
CA VAL A 92 1.63 -19.78 -10.61
C VAL A 92 1.89 -21.28 -10.51
N GLN A 93 1.77 -21.85 -9.30
CA GLN A 93 1.88 -23.29 -9.11
C GLN A 93 0.75 -24.06 -9.79
N LYS A 94 -0.50 -23.59 -9.70
CA LYS A 94 -1.63 -24.19 -10.44
C LYS A 94 -1.39 -24.18 -11.95
N VAL A 95 -0.85 -23.09 -12.49
CA VAL A 95 -0.45 -23.01 -13.91
C VAL A 95 0.67 -24.00 -14.21
N ALA A 96 1.65 -24.17 -13.33
CA ALA A 96 2.71 -25.17 -13.49
C ALA A 96 2.16 -26.61 -13.56
N PHE A 97 1.25 -26.96 -12.63
CA PHE A 97 0.58 -28.26 -12.65
C PHE A 97 -0.27 -28.45 -13.91
N SER A 98 -1.06 -27.46 -14.29
CA SER A 98 -1.88 -27.52 -15.50
C SER A 98 -1.04 -27.67 -16.77
N VAL A 99 0.11 -27.00 -16.84
CA VAL A 99 1.04 -27.15 -17.96
C VAL A 99 1.64 -28.54 -17.99
N ARG A 100 2.06 -29.07 -16.83
CA ARG A 100 2.62 -30.43 -16.75
C ARG A 100 1.59 -31.47 -17.21
N ASP A 101 0.36 -31.36 -16.71
CA ASP A 101 -0.73 -32.31 -17.00
C ASP A 101 -1.16 -32.28 -18.47
N ARG A 102 -1.43 -31.08 -19.02
CA ARG A 102 -1.94 -30.92 -20.39
C ARG A 102 -0.89 -31.06 -21.48
N PHE A 103 0.38 -30.85 -21.14
CA PHE A 103 1.46 -30.81 -22.12
C PHE A 103 2.59 -31.79 -21.80
N MET A 104 2.33 -32.91 -21.12
CA MET A 104 3.36 -33.88 -20.70
C MET A 104 4.43 -34.17 -21.77
N ASP A 105 4.01 -34.39 -23.03
CA ASP A 105 4.94 -34.67 -24.14
C ASP A 105 5.71 -33.42 -24.64
N GLN A 106 5.07 -32.24 -24.62
CA GLN A 106 5.69 -30.99 -25.05
C GLN A 106 6.55 -30.35 -23.94
N VAL A 107 6.35 -30.74 -22.68
CA VAL A 107 7.14 -30.30 -21.53
C VAL A 107 8.58 -30.82 -21.63
N ARG A 108 8.79 -32.01 -22.20
CA ARG A 108 10.13 -32.55 -22.49
C ARG A 108 10.87 -31.78 -23.60
N GLY A 109 10.13 -31.01 -24.41
CA GLY A 109 10.68 -30.21 -25.52
C GLY A 109 11.27 -28.86 -25.10
N LYS A 110 11.88 -28.15 -26.07
CA LYS A 110 12.47 -26.81 -25.86
C LYS A 110 11.49 -25.77 -25.31
N ASN A 111 10.20 -25.90 -25.63
CA ASN A 111 9.16 -24.97 -25.16
C ASN A 111 8.78 -25.23 -23.70
N GLY A 112 8.73 -26.49 -23.27
CA GLY A 112 8.52 -26.87 -21.87
C GLY A 112 9.60 -26.33 -20.95
N LYS A 113 10.88 -26.58 -21.30
CA LYS A 113 12.04 -26.04 -20.55
C LYS A 113 11.98 -24.52 -20.40
N LYS A 114 11.51 -23.79 -21.42
CA LYS A 114 11.33 -22.33 -21.34
C LYS A 114 10.23 -21.93 -20.37
N VAL A 115 9.12 -22.67 -20.34
CA VAL A 115 8.02 -22.41 -19.39
C VAL A 115 8.48 -22.70 -17.96
N GLU A 116 9.17 -23.82 -17.71
CA GLU A 116 9.74 -24.13 -16.40
C GLU A 116 10.72 -23.06 -15.92
N GLN A 117 11.63 -22.59 -16.79
CA GLN A 117 12.54 -21.50 -16.44
C GLN A 117 11.80 -20.20 -16.11
N GLU A 118 10.73 -19.86 -16.83
CA GLU A 118 9.95 -18.66 -16.53
C GLU A 118 9.12 -18.82 -15.25
N LEU A 119 8.63 -20.02 -14.92
CA LEU A 119 7.97 -20.31 -13.64
C LEU A 119 8.91 -20.13 -12.45
N VAL A 120 10.12 -20.69 -12.52
CA VAL A 120 11.14 -20.53 -11.47
C VAL A 120 11.48 -19.05 -11.29
N LYS A 121 11.73 -18.33 -12.39
CA LYS A 121 12.01 -16.88 -12.33
C LYS A 121 10.82 -16.09 -11.75
N MET A 122 9.59 -16.48 -12.06
CA MET A 122 8.39 -15.84 -11.52
C MET A 122 8.30 -16.03 -10.01
N ILE A 123 8.55 -17.24 -9.50
CA ILE A 123 8.58 -17.52 -8.06
C ILE A 123 9.63 -16.68 -7.35
N SER A 124 10.87 -16.65 -7.86
CA SER A 124 11.93 -15.79 -7.29
C SER A 124 11.60 -14.31 -7.35
N THR A 125 10.87 -13.87 -8.38
CA THR A 125 10.42 -12.47 -8.50
C THR A 125 9.36 -12.15 -7.45
N LEU A 126 8.45 -13.08 -7.16
CA LEU A 126 7.44 -12.92 -6.11
C LEU A 126 8.06 -12.89 -4.71
N GLU A 127 9.09 -13.70 -4.46
CA GLU A 127 9.87 -13.64 -3.20
C GLU A 127 10.55 -12.29 -3.01
N MET A 128 11.16 -11.74 -4.07
CA MET A 128 11.75 -10.40 -4.01
C MET A 128 10.71 -9.29 -3.78
N VAL A 129 9.51 -9.45 -4.36
CA VAL A 129 8.39 -8.51 -4.13
C VAL A 129 7.94 -8.60 -2.67
N GLU A 130 7.76 -9.81 -2.15
CA GLU A 130 7.37 -10.06 -0.76
C GLU A 130 8.36 -9.42 0.23
N ALA A 131 9.66 -9.62 0.01
CA ALA A 131 10.72 -9.03 0.84
C ALA A 131 10.77 -7.50 0.79
N LYS A 132 10.30 -6.89 -0.31
CA LYS A 132 10.33 -5.43 -0.50
C LYS A 132 8.97 -4.77 -0.29
N LEU A 133 7.92 -5.51 0.08
CA LEU A 133 6.59 -4.93 0.30
C LEU A 133 6.55 -3.96 1.48
N ASP A 134 7.43 -4.15 2.47
CA ASP A 134 7.53 -3.28 3.64
C ASP A 134 8.10 -1.89 3.28
N ASP A 135 8.98 -1.81 2.28
CA ASP A 135 9.62 -0.58 1.79
C ASP A 135 8.94 0.02 0.54
N ALA A 136 8.14 -0.78 -0.16
CA ALA A 136 7.53 -0.38 -1.44
C ALA A 136 6.34 0.58 -1.25
N ARG A 137 6.16 1.47 -2.23
CA ARG A 137 4.95 2.31 -2.31
C ARG A 137 3.72 1.41 -2.49
N MET A 138 2.91 1.23 -1.43
CA MET A 138 1.71 0.39 -1.40
C MET A 138 0.80 0.54 -2.62
N LYS A 139 0.57 1.77 -3.10
CA LYS A 139 -0.25 2.04 -4.30
C LYS A 139 0.35 1.47 -5.59
N ARG A 140 1.68 1.46 -5.72
CA ARG A 140 2.39 0.90 -6.88
C ARG A 140 2.37 -0.63 -6.81
N ALA A 141 2.68 -1.19 -5.64
CA ALA A 141 2.65 -2.64 -5.40
C ALA A 141 1.26 -3.23 -5.70
N GLY A 142 0.19 -2.64 -5.18
CA GLY A 142 -1.18 -3.11 -5.43
C GLY A 142 -1.57 -3.13 -6.92
N LYS A 143 -1.29 -2.04 -7.65
CA LYS A 143 -1.59 -1.95 -9.10
C LYS A 143 -0.83 -3.01 -9.90
N VAL A 144 0.44 -3.22 -9.56
CA VAL A 144 1.29 -4.17 -10.25
C VAL A 144 0.85 -5.62 -9.97
N LEU A 145 0.49 -5.94 -8.73
CA LEU A 145 -0.03 -7.25 -8.36
C LEU A 145 -1.32 -7.57 -9.11
N THR A 146 -2.28 -6.64 -9.15
CA THR A 146 -3.52 -6.82 -9.93
C THR A 146 -3.26 -7.03 -11.42
N LYS A 147 -2.25 -6.35 -11.99
CA LYS A 147 -1.85 -6.57 -13.38
C LYS A 147 -1.28 -7.98 -13.59
N ALA A 148 -0.48 -8.48 -12.64
CA ALA A 148 0.08 -9.83 -12.69
C ALA A 148 -1.00 -10.90 -12.52
N GLU A 149 -1.97 -10.71 -11.62
CA GLU A 149 -3.14 -11.58 -11.41
C GLU A 149 -3.94 -11.73 -12.71
N LYS A 150 -4.28 -10.61 -13.36
CA LYS A 150 -4.99 -10.63 -14.65
C LYS A 150 -4.22 -11.40 -15.72
N CYS A 151 -2.90 -11.16 -15.82
CA CYS A 151 -2.05 -11.85 -16.78
C CYS A 151 -1.95 -13.36 -16.53
N LEU A 152 -2.08 -13.83 -15.28
CA LEU A 152 -2.06 -15.25 -14.94
C LEU A 152 -3.43 -15.90 -15.15
N GLY A 153 -4.53 -15.20 -14.86
CA GLY A 153 -5.89 -15.67 -15.12
C GLY A 153 -6.12 -16.02 -16.60
N ASP A 154 -5.60 -15.18 -17.50
CA ASP A 154 -5.71 -15.35 -18.95
C ASP A 154 -4.93 -16.58 -19.49
N LEU A 155 -4.08 -17.22 -18.69
CA LEU A 155 -3.24 -18.35 -19.12
C LEU A 155 -3.89 -19.71 -18.96
N THR A 156 -5.00 -19.81 -18.23
CA THR A 156 -5.64 -21.08 -17.85
C THR A 156 -6.21 -21.86 -19.05
N GLY A 157 -6.35 -21.25 -20.23
CA GLY A 157 -6.76 -21.90 -21.48
C GLY A 157 -5.75 -21.78 -22.63
N ALA A 158 -4.55 -21.26 -22.37
CA ALA A 158 -3.59 -20.91 -23.42
C ALA A 158 -2.64 -22.07 -23.77
N GLY A 159 -2.23 -22.16 -25.05
CA GLY A 159 -1.19 -23.10 -25.49
C GLY A 159 0.18 -22.82 -24.88
N ILE A 160 1.06 -23.84 -24.79
CA ILE A 160 2.35 -23.78 -24.06
C ILE A 160 3.24 -22.57 -24.41
N LYS A 161 3.26 -22.13 -25.69
CA LYS A 161 4.00 -20.94 -26.13
C LYS A 161 3.41 -19.63 -25.58
N ASN A 162 2.10 -19.58 -25.42
CA ASN A 162 1.38 -18.42 -24.90
C ASN A 162 1.50 -18.36 -23.38
N VAL A 163 1.50 -19.51 -22.70
CA VAL A 163 1.81 -19.61 -21.26
C VAL A 163 3.18 -19.01 -20.95
N GLY A 164 4.22 -19.41 -21.67
CA GLY A 164 5.56 -18.85 -21.48
C GLY A 164 5.64 -17.34 -21.73
N ARG A 165 4.91 -16.82 -22.73
CA ARG A 165 4.85 -15.38 -23.01
C ARG A 165 4.08 -14.61 -21.92
N GLY A 166 2.97 -15.15 -21.42
CA GLY A 166 2.19 -14.52 -20.36
C GLY A 166 2.96 -14.48 -19.05
N LEU A 167 3.63 -15.57 -18.66
CA LEU A 167 4.52 -15.60 -17.49
C LEU A 167 5.63 -14.54 -17.59
N LYS A 168 6.27 -14.41 -18.76
CA LYS A 168 7.29 -13.38 -18.99
C LYS A 168 6.74 -11.96 -18.84
N LYS A 169 5.50 -11.71 -19.29
CA LYS A 169 4.84 -10.40 -19.14
C LYS A 169 4.50 -10.11 -17.67
N ALA A 170 3.91 -11.07 -16.97
CA ALA A 170 3.57 -10.96 -15.55
C ALA A 170 4.83 -10.70 -14.70
N ARG A 171 5.93 -11.41 -14.99
CA ARG A 171 7.22 -11.18 -14.34
C ARG A 171 7.75 -9.77 -14.59
N LYS A 172 7.68 -9.28 -15.83
CA LYS A 172 8.14 -7.93 -16.16
C LYS A 172 7.38 -6.86 -15.40
N SER A 173 6.06 -6.98 -15.25
CA SER A 173 5.29 -6.05 -14.42
C SER A 173 5.74 -6.07 -12.97
N LEU A 174 6.00 -7.25 -12.38
CA LEU A 174 6.44 -7.36 -10.99
C LEU A 174 7.81 -6.73 -10.72
N LYS A 175 8.68 -6.65 -11.74
CA LYS A 175 9.97 -5.94 -11.62
C LYS A 175 9.79 -4.47 -11.24
N ASP A 176 8.70 -3.86 -11.67
CA ASP A 176 8.43 -2.45 -11.38
C ASP A 176 8.14 -2.19 -9.89
N VAL A 177 7.95 -3.22 -9.05
CA VAL A 177 7.75 -3.04 -7.60
C VAL A 177 9.08 -2.85 -6.88
N TYR A 178 10.16 -3.47 -7.35
CA TYR A 178 11.45 -3.49 -6.68
C TYR A 178 12.61 -2.83 -7.45
N ALA A 179 12.34 -2.36 -8.66
CA ALA A 179 13.21 -1.50 -9.47
C ALA A 179 12.99 -0.03 -9.12
#